data_AF-A0A0S2F596-F1
#
_entry.id   AF-A0A0S2F596-F1
#
_cell.length_a   1.000
_cell.length_b   1.000
_cell.length_c   1.000
_cell.angle_alpha   90.00
_cell.angle_beta   90.00
_cell.angle_gamma   90.00
#
_symmetry.space_group_name_H-M   'P 1'
#
loop_
_entity.id
_entity.type
_entity.pdbx_description
1 polymer ?
#
loop_
_entity_poly.entity_id
_entity_poly.type
_entity_poly.pdbx_seq_one_letter_code
_entity_poly.pdbx_strand_id
1 'polypeptide(L)'
;MLAQAIAKAGSSMSFGGRRMDDPDLLDALLYGKDRIDAICGEVGDLPASVRKGDARAWFELAAEGGHAKAMVDYAAFAFEEFPSDADLLDNAAEVVARRERARGYLRRAFEAGEPESLLALAASHGHRAYLGRNMTDALAYWKAYRRTGEGSRLPQGVARMMEAQLLEHANPQQVRDSERRSLEILQAFQQRKAPL
;
A
#
# COMPACT_ATOMS: atom_id res chain seq x y z
N MET A 1 -37.69 -14.33 -3.73
CA MET A 1 -37.85 -13.65 -2.41
C MET A 1 -36.56 -13.61 -1.61
N LEU A 2 -35.78 -14.70 -1.50
CA LEU A 2 -34.50 -14.70 -0.78
C LEU A 2 -33.46 -13.70 -1.34
N ALA A 3 -33.28 -13.65 -2.66
CA ALA A 3 -32.36 -12.69 -3.29
C ALA A 3 -32.72 -11.22 -3.04
N GLN A 4 -34.03 -10.89 -3.02
CA GLN A 4 -34.51 -9.55 -2.66
C GLN A 4 -34.32 -9.22 -1.18
N ALA A 5 -34.49 -10.21 -0.29
CA ALA A 5 -34.25 -10.05 1.14
C ALA A 5 -32.76 -9.85 1.45
N ILE A 6 -31.87 -10.58 0.75
CA ILE A 6 -30.41 -10.42 0.85
C ILE A 6 -29.97 -9.05 0.30
N ALA A 7 -30.51 -8.62 -0.84
CA ALA A 7 -30.25 -7.28 -1.39
C ALA A 7 -30.72 -6.16 -0.44
N LYS A 8 -31.90 -6.32 0.19
CA LYS A 8 -32.40 -5.36 1.20
C LYS A 8 -31.54 -5.35 2.46
N ALA A 9 -31.10 -6.51 2.95
CA ALA A 9 -30.20 -6.57 4.11
C ALA A 9 -28.82 -5.97 3.81
N GLY A 10 -28.27 -6.23 2.62
CA GLY A 10 -27.02 -5.62 2.14
C GLY A 10 -27.12 -4.09 2.02
N SER A 11 -28.25 -3.58 1.55
CA SER A 11 -28.48 -2.12 1.43
C SER A 11 -28.51 -1.34 2.75
N SER A 12 -28.74 -2.03 3.87
CA SER A 12 -28.76 -1.42 5.21
C SER A 12 -27.42 -1.49 5.94
N MET A 13 -26.46 -2.27 5.42
CA MET A 13 -25.13 -2.42 6.01
C MET A 13 -24.13 -1.52 5.30
N SER A 14 -23.28 -0.86 6.07
CA SER A 14 -22.20 -0.03 5.53
C SER A 14 -20.86 -0.38 6.17
N PHE A 15 -19.80 -0.23 5.39
CA PHE A 15 -18.41 -0.38 5.81
C PHE A 15 -17.64 0.85 5.33
N GLY A 16 -16.99 1.56 6.25
CA GLY A 16 -16.26 2.79 5.91
C GLY A 16 -17.12 3.86 5.22
N GLY A 17 -18.41 3.95 5.57
CA GLY A 17 -19.37 4.89 4.98
C GLY A 17 -19.92 4.49 3.60
N ARG A 18 -19.45 3.38 3.01
CA ARG A 18 -19.97 2.81 1.76
C ARG A 18 -20.94 1.67 2.06
N ARG A 19 -21.94 1.48 1.21
CA ARG A 19 -22.92 0.40 1.36
C ARG A 19 -22.34 -0.94 0.91
N MET A 20 -22.74 -2.03 1.54
CA MET A 20 -22.28 -3.38 1.18
C MET A 20 -22.74 -3.86 -0.21
N ASP A 21 -23.67 -3.14 -0.85
CA ASP A 21 -24.06 -3.36 -2.25
C ASP A 21 -23.30 -2.46 -3.25
N ASP A 22 -22.33 -1.64 -2.79
CA ASP A 22 -21.39 -0.93 -3.66
C ASP A 22 -20.48 -1.95 -4.36
N PRO A 23 -20.52 -2.05 -5.71
CA PRO A 23 -19.71 -3.01 -6.45
C PRO A 23 -18.21 -2.82 -6.25
N ASP A 24 -17.75 -1.57 -6.03
CA ASP A 24 -16.33 -1.30 -5.81
C ASP A 24 -15.87 -1.83 -4.44
N LEU A 25 -16.73 -1.70 -3.43
CA LEU A 25 -16.49 -2.25 -2.10
C LEU A 25 -16.47 -3.78 -2.14
N LEU A 26 -17.39 -4.41 -2.87
CA LEU A 26 -17.43 -5.87 -3.02
C LEU A 26 -16.18 -6.39 -3.72
N ASP A 27 -15.72 -5.74 -4.80
CA ASP A 27 -14.44 -6.04 -5.46
C ASP A 27 -13.28 -5.99 -4.46
N ALA A 28 -13.21 -4.96 -3.62
CA ALA A 28 -12.16 -4.80 -2.63
C ALA A 28 -12.18 -5.87 -1.53
N LEU A 29 -13.37 -6.23 -1.05
CA LEU A 29 -13.53 -7.28 -0.04
C LEU A 29 -13.13 -8.65 -0.58
N LEU A 30 -13.57 -9.00 -1.79
CA LEU A 30 -13.23 -10.28 -2.43
C LEU A 30 -11.74 -10.35 -2.76
N TYR A 31 -11.18 -9.30 -3.34
CA TYR A 31 -9.75 -9.20 -3.59
C TYR A 31 -8.92 -9.34 -2.30
N GLY A 32 -9.33 -8.66 -1.23
CA GLY A 32 -8.68 -8.76 0.07
C GLY A 32 -8.75 -10.17 0.65
N LYS A 33 -9.93 -10.81 0.56
CA LYS A 33 -10.12 -12.21 0.99
C LYS A 33 -9.18 -13.15 0.25
N ASP A 34 -9.13 -13.09 -1.09
CA ASP A 34 -8.30 -13.99 -1.89
C ASP A 34 -6.81 -13.84 -1.53
N ARG A 35 -6.36 -12.61 -1.25
CA ARG A 35 -4.99 -12.36 -0.78
C ARG A 35 -4.73 -12.91 0.62
N ILE A 36 -5.68 -12.76 1.54
CA ILE A 36 -5.57 -13.32 2.90
C ILE A 36 -5.55 -14.84 2.82
N ASP A 37 -6.43 -15.45 2.03
CA ASP A 37 -6.46 -16.90 1.84
C ASP A 37 -5.15 -17.41 1.23
N ALA A 38 -4.54 -16.68 0.30
CA ALA A 38 -3.22 -17.05 -0.25
C ALA A 38 -2.09 -16.99 0.80
N ILE A 39 -2.18 -16.08 1.79
CA ILE A 39 -1.20 -15.99 2.89
C ILE A 39 -1.48 -17.07 3.94
N CYS A 40 -2.75 -17.30 4.27
CA CYS A 40 -3.17 -18.15 5.37
C CYS A 40 -3.43 -19.61 4.96
N GLY A 41 -3.51 -19.91 3.66
CA GLY A 41 -3.87 -21.25 3.16
C GLY A 41 -2.84 -22.33 3.50
N GLU A 42 -1.58 -21.93 3.73
CA GLU A 42 -0.46 -22.84 3.98
C GLU A 42 0.03 -22.82 5.45
N VAL A 43 -0.62 -22.04 6.33
CA VAL A 43 -0.17 -21.86 7.72
C VAL A 43 -0.98 -22.65 8.76
N GLY A 44 -1.86 -23.57 8.33
CA GLY A 44 -2.73 -24.34 9.22
C GLY A 44 -1.99 -25.19 10.26
N ASP A 45 -0.75 -25.58 9.96
CA ASP A 45 0.11 -26.36 10.85
C ASP A 45 1.12 -25.49 11.63
N LEU A 46 1.13 -24.16 11.41
CA LEU A 46 2.01 -23.28 12.19
C LEU A 46 1.51 -23.24 13.64
N PRO A 47 2.38 -23.53 14.62
CA PRO A 47 1.97 -23.47 16.01
C PRO A 47 1.54 -22.03 16.36
N ALA A 48 0.38 -21.90 17.02
CA ALA A 48 -0.16 -20.62 17.51
C ALA A 48 0.78 -19.86 18.48
N SER A 49 1.91 -20.46 18.84
CA SER A 49 2.94 -19.92 19.71
C SER A 49 4.07 -19.20 18.96
N VAL A 50 3.82 -18.64 17.78
CA VAL A 50 4.63 -17.52 17.31
C VAL A 50 4.51 -16.46 18.39
N ARG A 51 5.53 -16.39 19.27
CA ARG A 51 5.71 -15.27 20.21
C ARG A 51 5.36 -14.02 19.42
N LYS A 52 4.63 -13.08 20.02
CA LYS A 52 4.55 -11.70 19.51
C LYS A 52 5.99 -11.18 19.39
N GLY A 53 6.63 -11.53 18.29
CA GLY A 53 7.90 -11.04 17.83
C GLY A 53 7.54 -9.85 16.97
N ASP A 54 8.37 -8.83 17.08
CA ASP A 54 8.20 -7.61 16.32
C ASP A 54 8.20 -7.94 14.82
N ALA A 55 7.03 -7.90 14.16
CA ALA A 55 6.89 -8.22 12.74
C ALA A 55 7.84 -7.36 11.89
N ARG A 56 8.07 -6.10 12.34
CA ARG A 56 9.08 -5.21 11.77
C ARG A 56 10.48 -5.82 11.81
N ALA A 57 10.89 -6.45 12.90
CA ALA A 57 12.21 -7.05 13.02
C ALA A 57 12.41 -8.22 12.04
N TRP A 58 11.35 -9.01 11.80
CA TRP A 58 11.38 -10.07 10.77
C TRP A 58 11.46 -9.49 9.36
N PHE A 59 10.70 -8.44 9.06
CA PHE A 59 10.80 -7.75 7.77
C PHE A 59 12.17 -7.10 7.58
N GLU A 60 12.74 -6.50 8.63
CA GLU A 60 14.08 -5.92 8.61
C GLU A 60 15.14 -6.98 8.32
N LEU A 61 15.11 -8.11 9.02
CA LEU A 61 16.03 -9.22 8.78
C LEU A 61 15.95 -9.75 7.34
N ALA A 62 14.74 -9.98 6.83
CA ALA A 62 14.53 -10.44 5.46
C ALA A 62 14.93 -9.38 4.42
N ALA A 63 14.66 -8.11 4.70
CA ALA A 63 15.07 -6.99 3.85
C ALA A 63 16.60 -6.89 3.79
N GLU A 64 17.32 -7.04 4.90
CA GLU A 64 18.79 -7.09 4.90
C GLU A 64 19.33 -8.33 4.16
N GLY A 65 18.58 -9.44 4.15
CA GLY A 65 18.85 -10.60 3.29
C GLY A 65 18.59 -10.37 1.79
N GLY A 66 18.10 -9.20 1.39
CA GLY A 66 17.84 -8.87 -0.02
C GLY A 66 16.43 -9.20 -0.51
N HIS A 67 15.50 -9.59 0.36
CA HIS A 67 14.12 -9.88 -0.04
C HIS A 67 13.35 -8.59 -0.36
N ALA A 68 13.11 -8.31 -1.64
CA ALA A 68 12.49 -7.07 -2.09
C ALA A 68 11.06 -6.87 -1.54
N LYS A 69 10.27 -7.94 -1.43
CA LYS A 69 8.94 -7.86 -0.81
C LYS A 69 9.00 -7.46 0.67
N ALA A 70 9.98 -7.98 1.43
CA ALA A 70 10.18 -7.61 2.83
C ALA A 70 10.62 -6.15 2.99
N MET A 71 11.38 -5.61 2.02
CA MET A 71 11.72 -4.19 1.97
C MET A 71 10.46 -3.32 1.84
N VAL A 72 9.49 -3.74 1.02
CA VAL A 72 8.18 -3.08 0.89
C VAL A 72 7.37 -3.20 2.17
N ASP A 73 7.28 -4.41 2.74
CA ASP A 73 6.47 -4.67 3.93
C ASP A 73 7.01 -3.95 5.17
N TYR A 74 8.33 -3.87 5.35
CA TYR A 74 8.92 -3.06 6.41
C TYR A 74 8.35 -1.63 6.40
N ALA A 75 8.24 -1.01 5.23
CA ALA A 75 7.74 0.35 5.09
C ALA A 75 6.26 0.49 5.50
N ALA A 76 5.45 -0.58 5.34
CA ALA A 76 4.06 -0.61 5.77
C ALA A 76 3.90 -0.80 7.29
N PHE A 77 4.82 -1.52 7.93
CA PHE A 77 4.76 -1.92 9.34
C PHE A 77 5.66 -1.10 10.28
N ALA A 78 6.62 -0.33 9.76
CA ALA A 78 7.65 0.35 10.54
C ALA A 78 7.11 1.29 11.64
N PHE A 79 5.87 1.76 11.49
CA PHE A 79 5.26 2.75 12.39
C PHE A 79 4.04 2.22 13.14
N GLU A 80 3.69 0.94 13.05
CA GLU A 80 2.51 0.38 13.76
C GLU A 80 2.62 0.48 15.29
N GLU A 81 3.84 0.50 15.81
CA GLU A 81 4.11 0.67 17.24
C GLU A 81 3.86 2.11 17.75
N PHE A 82 3.60 3.07 16.84
CA PHE A 82 3.31 4.45 17.16
C PHE A 82 1.86 4.79 16.76
N PRO A 83 0.86 4.47 17.61
CA PRO A 83 -0.55 4.62 17.25
C PRO A 83 -1.02 6.07 17.18
N SER A 84 -0.23 7.03 17.67
CA SER A 84 -0.56 8.46 17.64
C SER A 84 0.62 9.35 17.22
N ASP A 85 0.30 10.58 16.83
CA ASP A 85 1.31 11.62 16.56
C ASP A 85 2.14 11.95 17.80
N ALA A 86 1.57 11.83 19.01
CA ALA A 86 2.31 12.01 20.25
C ALA A 86 3.37 10.92 20.43
N ASP A 87 3.03 9.65 20.16
CA ASP A 87 4.00 8.54 20.21
C ASP A 87 5.14 8.73 19.21
N LEU A 88 4.83 9.27 18.02
CA LEU A 88 5.85 9.58 17.02
C LEU A 88 6.80 10.70 17.50
N LEU A 89 6.28 11.71 18.19
CA LEU A 89 7.07 12.83 18.72
C LEU A 89 7.94 12.40 19.91
N ASP A 90 7.38 11.62 20.83
CA ASP A 90 8.10 11.10 22.00
C ASP A 90 9.25 10.15 21.59
N ASN A 91 9.14 9.54 20.41
CA ASN A 91 10.14 8.64 19.84
C ASN A 91 10.82 9.20 18.58
N ALA A 92 10.92 10.52 18.45
CA ALA A 92 11.33 11.18 17.20
C ALA A 92 12.64 10.64 16.60
N ALA A 93 13.66 10.34 17.42
CA ALA A 93 14.93 9.80 16.93
C ALA A 93 14.77 8.43 16.25
N GLU A 94 14.00 7.53 16.86
CA GLU A 94 13.71 6.21 16.31
C GLU A 94 12.84 6.34 15.05
N VAL A 95 11.84 7.21 15.07
CA VAL A 95 10.97 7.48 13.90
C VAL A 95 11.79 7.97 12.71
N VAL A 96 12.76 8.87 12.93
CA VAL A 96 13.68 9.33 11.88
C VAL A 96 14.51 8.17 11.34
N ALA A 97 15.10 7.35 12.21
CA ALA A 97 15.88 6.18 11.77
C ALA A 97 15.04 5.19 10.94
N ARG A 98 13.81 4.91 11.38
CA ARG A 98 12.89 4.01 10.68
C ARG A 98 12.43 4.59 9.34
N ARG A 99 12.22 5.92 9.27
CA ARG A 99 11.87 6.63 8.03
C ARG A 99 13.00 6.54 6.99
N GLU A 100 14.23 6.77 7.40
CA GLU A 100 15.39 6.65 6.50
C GLU A 100 15.59 5.20 6.05
N ARG A 101 15.40 4.22 6.94
CA ARG A 101 15.43 2.80 6.57
C ARG A 101 14.33 2.46 5.57
N ALA A 102 13.09 2.89 5.82
CA ALA A 102 11.97 2.66 4.90
C ALA A 102 12.25 3.29 3.51
N ARG A 103 12.80 4.51 3.47
CA ARG A 103 13.22 5.16 2.21
C ARG A 103 14.26 4.33 1.47
N GLY A 104 15.30 3.88 2.16
CA GLY A 104 16.36 3.05 1.58
C GLY A 104 15.82 1.71 1.05
N TYR A 105 14.97 1.04 1.82
CA TYR A 105 14.33 -0.20 1.43
C TYR A 105 13.41 -0.05 0.22
N LEU A 106 12.55 0.96 0.21
CA LEU A 106 11.68 1.21 -0.95
C LEU A 106 12.49 1.54 -2.21
N ARG A 107 13.61 2.27 -2.08
CA ARG A 107 14.56 2.48 -3.19
C ARG A 107 15.14 1.16 -3.70
N ARG A 108 15.67 0.31 -2.82
CA ARG A 108 16.25 -0.98 -3.24
C ARG A 108 15.20 -1.92 -3.84
N ALA A 109 13.97 -1.93 -3.31
CA ALA A 109 12.87 -2.70 -3.86
C ALA A 109 12.49 -2.21 -5.27
N PHE A 110 12.46 -0.90 -5.47
CA PHE A 110 12.28 -0.28 -6.77
C PHE A 110 13.38 -0.70 -7.76
N GLU A 111 14.64 -0.65 -7.34
CA GLU A 111 15.79 -1.08 -8.16
C GLU A 111 15.80 -2.60 -8.41
N ALA A 112 15.26 -3.41 -7.50
CA ALA A 112 15.06 -4.84 -7.70
C ALA A 112 13.92 -5.14 -8.70
N GLY A 113 13.09 -4.16 -9.05
CA GLY A 113 11.93 -4.33 -9.92
C GLY A 113 10.71 -4.91 -9.22
N GLU A 114 10.60 -4.76 -7.89
CA GLU A 114 9.42 -5.15 -7.11
C GLU A 114 8.26 -4.18 -7.38
N PRO A 115 7.18 -4.57 -8.06
CA PRO A 115 6.10 -3.67 -8.47
C PRO A 115 5.39 -3.00 -7.29
N GLU A 116 5.20 -3.75 -6.21
CA GLU A 116 4.59 -3.28 -4.96
C GLU A 116 5.36 -2.13 -4.31
N SER A 117 6.64 -1.92 -4.66
CA SER A 117 7.41 -0.76 -4.19
C SER A 117 6.82 0.55 -4.71
N LEU A 118 6.28 0.58 -5.94
CA LEU A 118 5.56 1.74 -6.49
C LEU A 118 4.30 2.03 -5.68
N LEU A 119 3.55 0.99 -5.29
CA LEU A 119 2.36 1.16 -4.48
C LEU A 119 2.69 1.68 -3.07
N ALA A 120 3.75 1.15 -2.44
CA ALA A 120 4.20 1.63 -1.14
C ALA A 120 4.74 3.07 -1.20
N LEU A 121 5.44 3.46 -2.27
CA LEU A 121 5.86 4.85 -2.51
C LEU A 121 4.65 5.77 -2.69
N ALA A 122 3.61 5.32 -3.41
CA ALA A 122 2.36 6.07 -3.53
C ALA A 122 1.70 6.31 -2.16
N ALA A 123 1.61 5.27 -1.33
CA ALA A 123 1.07 5.38 0.03
C ALA A 123 1.92 6.31 0.91
N SER A 124 3.25 6.21 0.80
CA SER A 124 4.24 6.96 1.59
C SER A 124 4.22 8.48 1.35
N HIS A 125 3.75 8.89 0.17
CA HIS A 125 3.54 10.30 -0.18
C HIS A 125 2.08 10.75 -0.05
N GLY A 126 1.14 9.80 0.00
CA GLY A 126 -0.30 10.06 0.07
C GLY A 126 -0.84 9.97 1.50
N HIS A 127 -1.56 8.88 1.77
CA HIS A 127 -2.33 8.70 3.00
C HIS A 127 -1.50 8.19 4.19
N ARG A 128 -0.33 7.60 3.96
CA ARG A 128 0.66 7.22 4.99
C ARG A 128 1.91 8.08 4.83
N ALA A 129 1.76 9.40 4.93
CA ALA A 129 2.73 10.40 4.51
C ALA A 129 4.05 10.47 5.31
N TYR A 130 4.62 9.34 5.74
CA TYR A 130 5.88 9.30 6.50
C TYR A 130 7.08 9.68 5.65
N LEU A 131 7.02 9.68 4.31
CA LEU A 131 8.08 10.26 3.46
C LEU A 131 7.83 11.74 3.11
N GLY A 132 6.81 12.36 3.72
CA GLY A 132 6.34 13.69 3.40
C GLY A 132 5.21 13.66 2.38
N ARG A 133 4.14 14.39 2.68
CA ARG A 133 2.95 14.44 1.81
C ARG A 133 3.28 15.14 0.50
N ASN A 134 3.14 14.43 -0.61
CA ASN A 134 3.27 14.97 -1.97
C ASN A 134 2.27 14.26 -2.90
N MET A 135 1.13 14.90 -3.14
CA MET A 135 0.06 14.28 -3.93
C MET A 135 0.41 14.10 -5.42
N THR A 136 1.32 14.91 -5.97
CA THR A 136 1.82 14.71 -7.33
C THR A 136 2.58 13.39 -7.43
N ASP A 137 3.53 13.15 -6.51
CA ASP A 137 4.29 11.89 -6.48
C ASP A 137 3.40 10.71 -6.08
N ALA A 138 2.49 10.88 -5.12
CA ALA A 138 1.57 9.82 -4.71
C ALA A 138 0.73 9.31 -5.90
N LEU A 139 0.14 10.23 -6.67
CA LEU A 139 -0.61 9.90 -7.89
C LEU A 139 0.31 9.35 -8.99
N ALA A 140 1.52 9.89 -9.14
CA ALA A 140 2.44 9.46 -10.19
C ALA A 140 2.93 8.02 -9.97
N TYR A 141 3.29 7.66 -8.74
CA TYR A 141 3.65 6.30 -8.36
C TYR A 141 2.48 5.33 -8.52
N TRP A 142 1.26 5.74 -8.12
CA TRP A 142 0.04 4.95 -8.36
C TRP A 142 -0.20 4.68 -9.85
N LYS A 143 -0.12 5.71 -10.69
CA LYS A 143 -0.29 5.60 -12.15
C LYS A 143 0.81 4.74 -12.79
N ALA A 144 2.06 4.85 -12.31
CA ALA A 144 3.14 3.99 -12.75
C ALA A 144 2.89 2.52 -12.37
N TYR A 145 2.47 2.26 -11.12
CA TYR A 145 2.09 0.93 -10.66
C TYR A 145 0.98 0.32 -11.53
N ARG A 146 -0.07 1.08 -11.84
CA ARG A 146 -1.18 0.64 -12.71
C ARG A 146 -0.75 0.20 -14.11
N ARG A 147 0.45 0.58 -14.57
CA ARG A 147 1.03 0.18 -15.85
C ARG A 147 1.95 -1.05 -15.76
N THR A 148 2.14 -1.62 -14.56
CA THR A 148 2.84 -2.89 -14.36
C THR A 148 1.91 -4.09 -14.60
N GLY A 149 2.48 -5.30 -14.69
CA GLY A 149 1.68 -6.53 -14.82
C GLY A 149 0.76 -6.76 -13.62
N GLU A 150 1.26 -6.54 -12.43
CA GLU A 150 0.58 -6.67 -11.13
C GLU A 150 -0.51 -5.61 -11.01
N GLY A 151 -0.14 -4.35 -11.25
CA GLY A 151 -1.08 -3.23 -11.19
C GLY A 151 -2.20 -3.34 -12.20
N SER A 152 -1.93 -3.77 -13.44
CA SER A 152 -2.97 -3.93 -14.48
C SER A 152 -4.00 -5.00 -14.14
N ARG A 153 -3.64 -6.00 -13.32
CA ARG A 153 -4.51 -7.10 -12.89
C ARG A 153 -5.38 -6.77 -11.68
N LEU A 154 -5.22 -5.61 -11.02
CA LEU A 154 -6.13 -5.27 -9.92
C LEU A 154 -7.57 -5.16 -10.45
N PRO A 155 -8.56 -5.66 -9.67
CA PRO A 155 -9.97 -5.41 -9.94
C PRO A 155 -10.25 -3.92 -10.12
N GLN A 156 -11.17 -3.60 -11.03
CA GLN A 156 -11.44 -2.20 -11.35
C GLN A 156 -12.01 -1.42 -10.15
N GLY A 157 -12.84 -2.06 -9.32
CA GLY A 157 -13.37 -1.44 -8.11
C GLY A 157 -12.26 -1.04 -7.14
N VAL A 158 -11.30 -1.95 -6.91
CA VAL A 158 -10.10 -1.67 -6.09
C VAL A 158 -9.32 -0.49 -6.66
N ALA A 159 -9.06 -0.50 -7.97
CA ALA A 159 -8.31 0.57 -8.62
C ALA A 159 -9.01 1.94 -8.48
N ARG A 160 -10.33 1.99 -8.71
CA ARG A 160 -11.13 3.22 -8.54
C ARG A 160 -11.12 3.72 -7.11
N MET A 161 -11.28 2.83 -6.12
CA MET A 161 -11.26 3.20 -4.70
C MET A 161 -9.93 3.81 -4.28
N MET A 162 -8.83 3.17 -4.66
CA MET A 162 -7.48 3.65 -4.33
C MET A 162 -7.19 4.99 -5.01
N GLU A 163 -7.56 5.14 -6.29
CA GLU A 163 -7.39 6.40 -7.01
C GLU A 163 -8.25 7.52 -6.42
N ALA A 164 -9.51 7.24 -6.08
CA ALA A 164 -10.40 8.22 -5.47
C ALA A 164 -9.84 8.75 -4.13
N GLN A 165 -9.26 7.88 -3.31
CA GLN A 165 -8.62 8.28 -2.05
C GLN A 165 -7.44 9.23 -2.27
N LEU A 166 -6.64 9.00 -3.32
CA LEU A 166 -5.54 9.91 -3.67
C LEU A 166 -6.07 11.23 -4.26
N LEU A 167 -7.15 11.18 -5.05
CA LEU A 167 -7.74 12.37 -5.67
C LEU A 167 -8.43 13.29 -4.65
N GLU A 168 -8.97 12.75 -3.55
CA GLU A 168 -9.64 13.53 -2.50
C GLU A 168 -8.77 14.67 -1.93
N HIS A 169 -7.45 14.45 -1.87
CA HIS A 169 -6.50 15.42 -1.34
C HIS A 169 -5.65 16.10 -2.42
N ALA A 170 -5.91 15.83 -3.70
CA ALA A 170 -5.15 16.38 -4.81
C ALA A 170 -5.85 17.59 -5.44
N ASN A 171 -5.07 18.59 -5.84
CA ASN A 171 -5.57 19.71 -6.64
C ASN A 171 -5.40 19.43 -8.15
N PRO A 172 -6.11 20.15 -9.04
CA PRO A 172 -6.06 19.90 -10.49
C PRO A 172 -4.67 20.02 -11.11
N GLN A 173 -3.79 20.86 -10.54
CA GLN A 173 -2.42 20.99 -11.03
C GLN A 173 -1.59 19.74 -10.70
N GLN A 174 -1.69 19.24 -9.47
CA GLN A 174 -1.04 17.99 -9.05
C GLN A 174 -1.49 16.79 -9.88
N VAL A 175 -2.78 16.72 -10.22
CA VAL A 175 -3.32 15.68 -11.11
C VAL A 175 -2.68 15.75 -12.49
N ARG A 176 -2.57 16.94 -13.10
CA ARG A 176 -1.92 17.12 -14.41
C ARG A 176 -0.44 16.77 -14.35
N ASP A 177 0.28 17.25 -13.34
CA ASP A 177 1.72 17.03 -13.20
C ASP A 177 2.06 15.55 -12.96
N SER A 178 1.16 14.82 -12.28
CA SER A 178 1.32 13.40 -12.02
C SER A 178 1.35 12.54 -13.29
N GLU A 179 0.70 12.96 -14.38
CA GLU A 179 0.70 12.21 -15.65
C GLU A 179 2.10 12.08 -16.22
N ARG A 180 2.76 13.23 -16.47
CA ARG A 180 4.14 13.26 -16.97
C ARG A 180 5.08 12.54 -16.01
N ARG A 181 4.95 12.84 -14.71
CA ARG A 181 5.81 12.24 -13.68
C ARG A 181 5.66 10.71 -13.62
N SER A 182 4.47 10.17 -13.85
CA SER A 182 4.23 8.71 -13.85
C SER A 182 4.99 8.00 -14.97
N LEU A 183 5.16 8.66 -16.12
CA LEU A 183 5.93 8.11 -17.25
C LEU A 183 7.43 8.06 -16.93
N GLU A 184 7.96 9.12 -16.32
CA GLU A 184 9.34 9.18 -15.85
C GLU A 184 9.62 8.09 -14.82
N ILE A 185 8.73 7.94 -13.83
CA ILE A 185 8.84 6.91 -12.79
C ILE A 185 8.77 5.51 -13.40
N LEU A 186 7.83 5.25 -14.31
CA LEU A 186 7.71 3.95 -14.96
C LEU A 186 8.97 3.61 -15.77
N GLN A 187 9.51 4.58 -16.51
CA GLN A 187 10.74 4.38 -17.26
C GLN A 187 11.93 4.09 -16.34
N ALA A 188 12.06 4.83 -15.24
CA ALA A 188 13.09 4.62 -14.22
C ALA A 188 12.97 3.23 -13.57
N PHE A 189 11.75 2.78 -13.28
CA PHE A 189 11.45 1.45 -12.74
C PHE A 189 11.86 0.34 -13.70
N GLN A 190 11.49 0.46 -14.98
CA GLN A 190 11.90 -0.47 -16.03
C GLN A 190 13.42 -0.53 -16.20
N GLN A 191 14.11 0.58 -15.97
CA GLN A 191 15.57 0.67 -16.01
C GLN A 191 16.25 0.21 -14.71
N ARG A 192 15.48 -0.14 -13.66
CA ARG A 192 16.01 -0.49 -12.34
C ARG A 192 16.89 0.60 -11.74
N LYS A 193 16.53 1.86 -11.97
CA LYS A 193 17.25 3.03 -11.46
C LYS A 193 16.26 3.91 -10.71
N ALA A 194 16.35 3.93 -9.38
CA ALA A 194 15.47 4.80 -8.62
C ALA A 194 15.69 6.27 -9.00
N PRO A 195 14.62 7.06 -9.16
CA PRO A 195 14.75 8.50 -9.31
C PRO A 195 15.49 9.09 -8.09
N LEU A 196 16.34 10.10 -8.34
CA LEU A 196 17.04 10.85 -7.32
C LEU A 196 16.07 11.62 -6.42
#